data_AF-A0A222T6X9-F1
#
_entry.id   AF-A0A222T6X9-F1
#
_cell.length_a   1.000
_cell.length_b   1.000
_cell.length_c   1.000
_cell.angle_alpha   90.00
_cell.angle_beta   90.00
_cell.angle_gamma   90.00
#
_symmetry.space_group_name_H-M   'P 1'
#
loop_
_entity.id
_entity.type
_entity.pdbx_description
1 polymer ?
#
loop_
_entity_poly.entity_id
_entity_poly.type
_entity_poly.pdbx_seq_one_letter_code
_entity_poly.pdbx_strand_id
1 'polypeptide(L)'
;MGSTLARLAVDAGLDVVLSNSRGPQTLSGLVDELGPQARAATPTQAAAGDWVVVTIPVGAIGTVPQEPLVGETVIDTGNFCAPYAVTKDDQYRNQPAAPASAAEVRAALASARR
;
A
#
# COMPACT_ATOMS: atom_id res chain seq x y z
N MET A 1 -1.03 -1.53 6.39
CA MET A 1 -1.20 -1.97 4.99
C MET A 1 0.03 -1.65 4.15
N GLY A 2 0.48 -0.40 4.07
CA GLY A 2 1.66 -0.04 3.25
C GLY A 2 2.93 -0.85 3.57
N SER A 3 3.23 -1.12 4.85
CA SER A 3 4.41 -1.93 5.24
C SER A 3 4.35 -3.38 4.75
N THR A 4 3.16 -3.98 4.68
CA THR A 4 2.99 -5.35 4.16
C THR A 4 3.26 -5.40 2.66
N LEU A 5 2.76 -4.41 1.91
CA LEU A 5 3.03 -4.30 0.47
C LEU A 5 4.52 -4.10 0.20
N ALA A 6 5.18 -3.24 0.98
CA ALA A 6 6.61 -2.99 0.86
C ALA A 6 7.44 -4.27 1.03
N ARG A 7 7.12 -5.09 2.04
CA ARG A 7 7.79 -6.39 2.26
C ARG A 7 7.60 -7.32 1.08
N LEU A 8 6.35 -7.48 0.60
CA LEU A 8 6.06 -8.35 -0.53
C LEU A 8 6.74 -7.89 -1.82
N ALA A 9 6.82 -6.57 -2.04
CA ALA A 9 7.49 -5.98 -3.19
C ALA A 9 9.02 -6.18 -3.14
N VAL A 10 9.65 -5.92 -1.99
CA VAL A 10 11.07 -6.19 -1.78
C VAL A 10 11.38 -7.68 -1.92
N ASP A 11 10.57 -8.56 -1.33
CA ASP A 11 10.76 -10.00 -1.47
C ASP A 11 10.71 -10.42 -2.95
N ALA A 12 9.92 -9.71 -3.78
CA ALA A 12 9.78 -9.95 -5.21
C ALA A 12 10.90 -9.32 -6.06
N GLY A 13 11.87 -8.66 -5.42
CA GLY A 13 13.02 -8.04 -6.07
C GLY A 13 12.76 -6.63 -6.60
N LEU A 14 11.66 -5.97 -6.21
CA LEU A 14 11.36 -4.60 -6.62
C LEU A 14 12.03 -3.58 -5.69
N ASP A 15 12.48 -2.47 -6.27
CA ASP A 15 12.90 -1.30 -5.51
C ASP A 15 11.67 -0.55 -4.98
N VAL A 16 11.69 -0.21 -3.69
CA VAL A 16 10.55 0.36 -2.98
C VAL A 16 10.88 1.74 -2.41
N VAL A 17 10.07 2.72 -2.78
CA VAL A 17 10.12 4.07 -2.21
C VAL A 17 8.92 4.28 -1.29
N LEU A 18 9.18 4.44 0.00
CA LEU A 18 8.14 4.64 1.01
C LEU A 18 7.97 6.12 1.36
N SER A 19 6.72 6.60 1.41
CA SER A 19 6.40 7.91 1.97
C SER A 19 5.20 7.83 2.92
N ASN A 20 5.11 8.79 3.84
CA ASN A 20 3.93 9.03 4.65
C ASN A 20 3.85 10.51 5.05
N SER A 21 2.70 10.92 5.61
CA SER A 21 2.45 12.31 6.02
C SER A 21 3.25 12.80 7.24
N ARG A 22 3.88 11.88 7.99
CA ARG A 22 4.70 12.21 9.18
C ARG A 22 6.17 12.42 8.84
N GLY A 23 6.55 12.20 7.59
CA GLY A 23 7.89 12.42 7.06
C GLY A 23 8.75 11.15 6.98
N PRO A 24 9.80 11.16 6.12
CA PRO A 24 10.61 9.98 5.81
C PRO A 24 11.31 9.37 7.02
N GLN A 25 11.74 10.21 7.96
CA GLN A 25 12.43 9.80 9.18
C GLN A 25 11.60 8.86 10.06
N THR A 26 10.27 8.91 9.96
CA THR A 26 9.39 7.99 10.70
C THR A 26 9.36 6.57 10.15
N LEU A 27 9.99 6.35 8.99
CA LEU A 27 10.05 5.06 8.31
C LEU A 27 11.44 4.40 8.41
N SER A 28 12.41 5.01 9.09
CA SER A 28 13.79 4.50 9.16
C SER A 28 13.84 3.03 9.60
N GLY A 29 13.17 2.69 10.71
CA GLY A 29 13.17 1.31 11.20
C GLY A 29 12.54 0.31 10.23
N LEU A 30 11.56 0.72 9.41
CA LEU A 30 11.00 -0.14 8.36
C LEU A 30 11.95 -0.27 7.17
N VAL A 31 12.63 0.80 6.79
CA VAL A 31 13.64 0.77 5.72
C VAL A 31 14.82 -0.12 6.13
N ASP A 32 15.31 0.01 7.36
CA ASP A 32 16.39 -0.82 7.91
C ASP A 32 16.02 -2.31 7.88
N GLU A 33 14.77 -2.63 8.19
CA GLU A 33 14.23 -3.98 8.12
C GLU A 33 14.11 -4.52 6.69
N LEU A 34 13.70 -3.67 5.74
CA LEU A 34 13.53 -4.04 4.33
C LEU A 34 14.87 -4.13 3.58
N GLY A 35 15.91 -3.47 4.07
CA GLY A 35 17.24 -3.51 3.50
C GLY A 35 17.42 -2.63 2.25
N PRO A 36 18.44 -2.91 1.41
CA PRO A 36 18.97 -1.96 0.44
C PRO A 36 18.04 -1.59 -0.72
N GLN A 37 17.01 -2.40 -0.97
CA GLN A 37 16.01 -2.12 -2.02
C GLN A 37 14.92 -1.15 -1.55
N ALA A 38 14.90 -0.78 -0.27
CA ALA A 38 13.93 0.16 0.27
C ALA A 38 14.59 1.49 0.63
N ARG A 39 13.87 2.60 0.38
CA ARG A 39 14.22 3.92 0.90
C ARG A 39 13.00 4.71 1.32
N ALA A 40 13.15 5.57 2.31
CA ALA A 40 12.12 6.54 2.69
C ALA A 40 12.30 7.84 1.89
N ALA A 41 11.19 8.48 1.53
CA ALA A 41 11.19 9.70 0.72
C ALA A 41 9.96 10.58 1.04
N THR A 42 9.97 11.81 0.53
CA THR A 42 8.79 12.68 0.59
C THR A 42 7.68 12.15 -0.34
N PRO A 43 6.41 12.53 -0.13
CA PRO A 43 5.32 12.14 -1.03
C PRO A 43 5.60 12.47 -2.50
N THR A 44 6.13 13.66 -2.79
CA THR A 44 6.50 14.07 -4.16
C THR A 44 7.58 13.17 -4.76
N GLN A 45 8.59 12.78 -3.98
CA GLN A 45 9.65 11.88 -4.45
C GLN A 45 9.17 10.44 -4.65
N ALA A 46 8.21 9.98 -3.84
CA ALA A 46 7.62 8.65 -3.98
C ALA A 46 6.64 8.57 -5.16
N ALA A 47 6.01 9.69 -5.52
CA ALA A 47 5.10 9.77 -6.66
C ALA A 47 5.78 9.68 -8.04
N ALA A 48 7.11 9.73 -8.08
CA ALA A 48 7.91 9.58 -9.30
C ALA A 48 8.29 8.11 -9.61
N GLY A 49 7.68 7.13 -8.93
CA GLY A 49 7.92 5.71 -9.18
C GLY A 49 7.06 5.19 -10.33
N ASP A 50 7.53 4.13 -11.01
CA ASP A 50 6.84 3.53 -12.16
C ASP A 50 5.40 3.08 -11.83
N TRP A 51 5.21 2.56 -10.63
CA TRP A 51 3.89 2.26 -10.05
C TRP A 51 3.74 2.96 -8.71
N VAL A 52 2.63 3.68 -8.53
CA VAL A 52 2.36 4.39 -7.28
C VAL A 52 1.20 3.73 -6.55
N VAL A 53 1.47 3.22 -5.35
CA VAL A 53 0.44 2.63 -4.50
C VAL A 53 0.02 3.61 -3.41
N VAL A 54 -1.24 4.02 -3.43
CA VAL A 54 -1.83 4.93 -2.45
C VAL A 54 -2.49 4.09 -1.34
N THR A 55 -1.92 4.16 -0.14
CA THR A 55 -2.39 3.41 1.04
C THR A 55 -2.60 4.34 2.24
N ILE A 56 -3.55 5.25 2.10
CA ILE A 56 -3.89 6.26 3.10
C ILE A 56 -5.40 6.27 3.40
N PRO A 57 -5.85 6.86 4.53
CA PRO A 57 -7.27 7.06 4.77
C PRO A 57 -7.91 7.91 3.66
N VAL A 58 -9.14 7.59 3.28
CA VAL A 58 -9.88 8.29 2.20
C VAL A 58 -9.95 9.81 2.40
N GLY A 59 -10.10 10.28 3.65
CA GLY A 59 -10.11 11.72 3.97
C GLY A 59 -8.77 12.43 3.72
N ALA A 60 -7.68 11.69 3.53
CA ALA A 60 -6.36 12.21 3.22
C ALA A 60 -6.04 12.21 1.71
N ILE A 61 -6.96 11.74 0.85
CA ILE A 61 -6.67 11.60 -0.59
C ILE A 61 -6.28 12.92 -1.27
N GLY A 62 -6.82 14.05 -0.79
CA GLY A 62 -6.47 15.39 -1.27
C GLY A 62 -5.04 15.82 -0.95
N THR A 63 -4.29 15.05 -0.16
CA THR A 63 -2.88 15.33 0.17
C THR A 63 -1.89 14.61 -0.75
N VAL A 64 -2.37 13.73 -1.63
CA VAL A 64 -1.53 13.03 -2.61
C VAL A 64 -1.11 14.01 -3.70
N PRO A 65 0.19 14.10 -4.05
CA PRO A 65 0.67 15.03 -5.06
C PRO A 65 0.17 14.60 -6.45
N GLN A 66 -0.67 15.42 -7.09
CA GLN A 66 -1.37 15.04 -8.33
C GLN A 66 -0.51 15.18 -9.58
N GLU A 67 0.25 16.28 -9.70
CA GLU A 67 1.08 16.56 -10.87
C GLU A 67 2.05 15.42 -11.24
N PRO A 68 2.85 14.86 -10.31
CA PRO A 68 3.76 13.76 -10.65
C PRO A 68 3.06 12.45 -11.01
N LEU A 69 1.75 12.33 -10.80
CA LEU A 69 0.98 11.12 -11.10
C LEU A 69 0.32 11.14 -12.48
N VAL A 70 0.42 12.26 -13.22
CA VAL A 70 -0.21 12.39 -14.53
C VAL A 70 0.46 11.43 -15.52
N GLY A 71 -0.32 10.46 -16.00
CA GLY A 71 0.16 9.43 -16.94
C GLY A 71 0.74 8.19 -16.28
N GLU A 72 0.87 8.17 -14.95
CA GLU A 72 1.41 7.04 -14.20
C GLU A 72 0.34 6.01 -13.84
N THR A 73 0.79 4.77 -13.61
CA THR A 73 -0.10 3.72 -13.08
C THR A 73 -0.26 3.89 -11.57
N VAL A 74 -1.46 4.29 -11.13
CA VAL A 74 -1.79 4.50 -9.72
C VAL A 74 -2.74 3.41 -9.21
N ILE A 75 -2.36 2.76 -8.12
CA ILE A 75 -3.15 1.72 -7.44
C ILE A 75 -3.63 2.29 -6.11
N ASP A 76 -4.93 2.56 -5.99
CA ASP A 76 -5.54 2.95 -4.72
C ASP A 76 -5.99 1.71 -3.93
N THR A 77 -5.51 1.61 -2.69
CA THR A 77 -5.86 0.53 -1.75
C THR A 77 -6.85 1.00 -0.68
N GLY A 78 -7.30 2.25 -0.76
CA GLY A 78 -8.32 2.84 0.09
C GLY A 78 -9.65 2.09 -0.04
N ASN A 79 -10.27 1.81 1.11
CA ASN A 79 -11.63 1.31 1.16
C ASN A 79 -12.52 2.37 1.82
N PHE A 80 -13.50 2.89 1.09
CA PHE A 80 -14.45 3.85 1.64
C PHE A 80 -15.51 3.12 2.47
N CYS A 81 -15.27 3.08 3.77
CA CYS A 81 -16.30 2.81 4.76
C CYS A 81 -16.99 4.12 5.11
N ALA A 82 -18.22 4.35 4.63
CA ALA A 82 -19.05 5.43 5.16
C ALA A 82 -19.16 5.30 6.70
N PRO A 83 -19.30 6.39 7.48
CA PRO A 83 -19.60 6.25 8.91
C PRO A 83 -20.94 5.53 9.03
N TYR A 84 -20.87 4.25 9.35
CA TYR A 84 -22.06 3.42 9.31
C TYR A 84 -22.94 3.67 10.53
N ALA A 85 -24.25 3.61 10.29
CA ALA A 85 -25.22 3.27 11.32
C ALA A 85 -25.13 1.79 11.78
N VAL A 86 -24.13 1.03 11.30
CA VAL A 86 -23.97 -0.43 11.46
C VAL A 86 -22.49 -0.82 11.61
N THR A 87 -22.15 -1.72 12.52
CA THR A 87 -20.75 -2.06 12.82
C THR A 87 -20.05 -2.74 11.63
N LYS A 88 -18.71 -2.80 11.65
CA LYS A 88 -17.92 -3.54 10.63
C LYS A 88 -18.46 -4.96 10.43
N ASP A 89 -18.81 -5.64 11.52
CA ASP A 89 -19.33 -7.01 11.47
C ASP A 89 -20.74 -7.09 10.85
N ASP A 90 -21.56 -6.05 11.00
CA ASP A 90 -22.88 -5.97 10.37
C ASP A 90 -22.79 -5.83 8.84
N GLN A 91 -21.79 -5.13 8.33
CA GLN A 91 -21.62 -4.86 6.90
C GLN A 91 -21.25 -6.11 6.11
N TYR A 92 -20.52 -7.01 6.76
CA TYR A 92 -19.99 -8.22 6.14
C TYR A 92 -20.77 -9.48 6.53
N ARG A 93 -21.77 -9.39 7.44
CA ARG A 93 -22.55 -10.53 7.94
C ARG A 93 -23.16 -11.41 6.84
N ASN A 94 -23.57 -10.79 5.73
CA ASN A 94 -24.21 -11.48 4.62
C ASN A 94 -23.34 -11.55 3.36
N GLN A 95 -22.10 -11.05 3.41
CA GLN A 95 -21.17 -11.24 2.30
C GLN A 95 -20.55 -12.65 2.39
N PRO A 96 -20.43 -13.37 1.27
CA PRO A 96 -19.61 -14.58 1.25
C PRO A 96 -18.18 -14.20 1.67
N ALA A 97 -17.50 -15.10 2.38
CA ALA A 97 -16.10 -14.89 2.75
C ALA A 97 -15.31 -14.44 1.51
N ALA A 98 -14.47 -13.41 1.67
CA ALA A 98 -13.61 -12.96 0.58
C ALA A 98 -12.88 -14.18 0.00
N PRO A 99 -12.89 -14.37 -1.33
CA PRO A 99 -12.53 -15.64 -1.97
C PRO A 99 -11.03 -16.01 -1.83
N ALA A 100 -10.23 -15.18 -1.16
CA ALA A 100 -8.83 -15.45 -0.89
C ALA A 100 -8.44 -15.00 0.53
N SER A 101 -8.03 -15.95 1.35
CA SER A 101 -7.26 -15.76 2.58
C SER A 101 -5.85 -15.24 2.27
N ALA A 102 -5.22 -14.60 3.26
CA ALA A 102 -3.82 -14.17 3.13
C ALA A 102 -2.86 -15.34 2.83
N ALA A 103 -3.24 -16.59 3.16
CA ALA A 103 -2.47 -17.78 2.83
C ALA A 103 -2.56 -18.12 1.33
N GLU A 104 -3.74 -18.00 0.73
CA GLU A 104 -3.95 -18.23 -0.70
C GLU A 104 -3.25 -17.17 -1.55
N VAL A 105 -3.26 -15.90 -1.12
CA VAL A 105 -2.49 -14.84 -1.79
C VAL A 105 -0.99 -15.13 -1.73
N ARG A 106 -0.46 -15.59 -0.59
CA ARG A 106 0.96 -15.96 -0.46
C ARG A 106 1.33 -17.14 -1.36
N ALA A 107 0.48 -18.18 -1.41
CA ALA A 107 0.70 -19.35 -2.26
C ALA A 107 0.70 -18.97 -3.76
N ALA A 108 -0.23 -18.11 -4.19
CA ALA A 108 -0.30 -17.61 -5.55
C ALA A 108 0.97 -16.83 -5.92
N LEU A 109 1.42 -15.91 -5.07
CA LEU A 109 2.65 -15.14 -5.29
C LEU A 109 3.91 -16.03 -5.34
N ALA A 110 4.01 -17.03 -4.47
CA ALA A 110 5.11 -17.99 -4.49
C ALA A 110 5.15 -18.80 -5.81
N SER A 111 3.98 -19.13 -6.37
CA SER A 111 3.88 -19.88 -7.62
C SER A 111 4.25 -19.08 -8.88
N ALA A 112 4.16 -17.74 -8.80
CA ALA A 112 4.45 -16.80 -9.89
C ALA A 112 5.94 -16.45 -10.04
N ARG A 113 6.80 -16.86 -9.11
CA ARG A 113 8.26 -16.64 -9.15
C ARG A 113 9.03 -17.71 -9.95
N ARG A 114 8.44 -18.23 -11.03
CA ARG A 114 9.09 -19.19 -11.93
C ARG A 114 9.53 -18.54 -13.22
#